data_AF-A0A1L4BTZ0-F1
#
_entry.id   AF-A0A1L4BTZ0-F1
#
_cell.length_a   1.000
_cell.length_b   1.000
_cell.length_c   1.000
_cell.angle_alpha   90.00
_cell.angle_beta   90.00
_cell.angle_gamma   90.00
#
_symmetry.space_group_name_H-M   'P 1'
#
loop_
_entity.id
_entity.type
_entity.pdbx_description
1 polymer ?
#
loop_
_entity_poly.entity_id
_entity_poly.type
_entity_poly.pdbx_seq_one_letter_code
_entity_poly.pdbx_strand_id
1 'polypeptide(L)'
;MRKIFFAVVFIFSGCLVFGNSIVKYPLFESQQLCDSVKPFCGDNCTNSPFYPTLCKPTKHGSAWSGGGATSETKQLYCANATYANCHYSGPLSPTGINPNNQALPCKVSKDGKTANCRCKVFKGPNYVNIDGIMNLGVYYQTVAVCGKDGSKCKNLSTCKPDGSGKCKGVEAPVCKYIAKQNSNDDSISFIPGADLISTYGFAMNKDYDIAKPGQGVKCQNIDVAGCMTQPCKYEKGSKEYATCSCPITKMKSVVLSQKGVSCNLPKGYVWE
;
A
#
# COMPACT_ATOMS: atom_id res chain seq x y z
N MET A 1 11.01 68.09 42.82
CA MET A 1 11.72 67.60 41.61
C MET A 1 12.53 66.36 41.99
N ARG A 2 11.98 65.16 41.80
CA ARG A 2 12.66 63.87 42.01
C ARG A 2 12.55 63.08 40.71
N LYS A 3 13.68 62.87 40.02
CA LYS A 3 13.77 62.10 38.78
C LYS A 3 13.73 60.61 39.12
N ILE A 4 12.72 59.90 38.60
CA ILE A 4 12.63 58.44 38.65
C ILE A 4 13.26 57.92 37.35
N PHE A 5 14.37 57.19 37.49
CA PHE A 5 14.96 56.39 36.42
C PHE A 5 14.16 55.10 36.29
N PHE A 6 13.54 54.85 35.13
CA PHE A 6 13.02 53.54 34.78
C PHE A 6 14.05 52.82 33.91
N ALA A 7 14.55 51.69 34.40
CA ALA A 7 15.43 50.80 33.70
C ALA A 7 14.67 50.03 32.60
N VAL A 8 15.14 50.13 31.37
CA VAL A 8 14.66 49.33 30.24
C VAL A 8 15.37 47.98 30.28
N VAL A 9 14.65 46.93 30.65
CA VAL A 9 15.14 45.55 30.58
C VAL A 9 14.93 45.04 29.15
N PHE A 10 16.01 44.92 28.40
CA PHE A 10 16.03 44.21 27.11
C PHE A 10 15.95 42.70 27.38
N ILE A 11 14.77 42.11 27.14
CA ILE A 11 14.62 40.65 27.08
C ILE A 11 15.10 40.20 25.71
N PHE A 12 16.29 39.60 25.65
CA PHE A 12 16.78 38.87 24.49
C PHE A 12 15.84 37.70 24.19
N SER A 13 15.03 37.84 23.15
CA SER A 13 14.28 36.71 22.57
C SER A 13 15.27 35.87 21.76
N GLY A 14 15.80 34.82 22.39
CA GLY A 14 16.67 33.86 21.74
C GLY A 14 15.92 33.11 20.64
N CYS A 15 16.34 33.29 19.39
CA CYS A 15 15.98 32.41 18.29
C CYS A 15 16.36 30.97 18.64
N LEU A 16 15.38 30.15 18.98
CA LEU A 16 15.54 28.70 19.03
C LEU A 16 15.75 28.19 17.60
N VAL A 17 17.00 27.86 17.31
CA VAL A 17 17.39 27.09 16.13
C VAL A 17 16.71 25.73 16.22
N PHE A 18 15.74 25.46 15.33
CA PHE A 18 15.23 24.11 15.12
C PHE A 18 16.36 23.27 14.55
N GLY A 19 17.05 22.56 15.44
CA GLY A 19 18.04 21.55 15.07
C GLY A 19 17.39 20.51 14.16
N ASN A 20 18.05 20.24 13.04
CA ASN A 20 17.79 19.09 12.17
C ASN A 20 17.96 17.80 12.99
N SER A 21 16.91 17.37 13.68
CA SER A 21 16.80 15.98 14.14
C SER A 21 16.52 15.12 12.92
N ILE A 22 17.59 14.72 12.24
CA ILE A 22 17.57 13.59 11.31
C ILE A 22 17.07 12.41 12.12
N VAL A 23 15.79 12.06 11.94
CA VAL A 23 15.19 10.84 12.47
C VAL A 23 15.99 9.69 11.89
N LYS A 24 16.94 9.18 12.66
CA LYS A 24 17.66 7.94 12.35
C LYS A 24 16.66 6.80 12.49
N TYR A 25 16.16 6.32 11.35
CA TYR A 25 15.25 5.19 11.32
C TYR A 25 16.00 3.91 11.73
N PRO A 26 15.58 3.25 12.81
CA PRO A 26 16.17 1.97 13.17
C PRO A 26 15.75 0.89 12.17
N LEU A 27 16.67 -0.03 11.88
CA LEU A 27 16.47 -1.21 11.03
C LEU A 27 15.74 -2.29 11.84
N PHE A 28 14.51 -2.71 11.49
CA PHE A 28 13.84 -3.81 12.22
C PHE A 28 12.96 -4.76 11.40
N GLU A 29 12.62 -5.85 12.08
CA GLU A 29 12.13 -7.17 11.66
C GLU A 29 10.59 -7.21 11.48
N SER A 30 10.12 -8.12 10.62
CA SER A 30 8.73 -8.24 10.14
C SER A 30 7.70 -8.74 11.17
N GLN A 31 7.83 -8.35 12.45
CA GLN A 31 6.99 -8.86 13.55
C GLN A 31 6.46 -7.79 14.51
N GLN A 32 6.86 -6.52 14.38
CA GLN A 32 6.17 -5.44 15.10
C GLN A 32 4.93 -5.01 14.31
N LEU A 33 3.84 -5.75 14.53
CA LEU A 33 2.49 -5.26 14.29
C LEU A 33 2.28 -3.92 15.03
N CYS A 34 1.20 -3.19 14.71
CA CYS A 34 0.74 -1.99 15.44
C CYS A 34 0.44 -2.22 16.95
N ASP A 35 1.05 -3.20 17.59
CA ASP A 35 0.75 -3.66 18.94
C ASP A 35 1.01 -2.57 19.99
N SER A 36 1.90 -1.62 19.68
CA SER A 36 2.20 -0.46 20.54
C SER A 36 1.34 0.78 20.24
N VAL A 37 0.59 0.79 19.14
CA VAL A 37 -0.33 1.88 18.82
C VAL A 37 -1.71 1.43 19.25
N LYS A 38 -2.35 2.15 20.17
CA LYS A 38 -3.80 2.01 20.36
C LYS A 38 -4.48 3.00 19.43
N PRO A 39 -5.47 2.58 18.63
CA PRO A 39 -6.22 3.55 17.85
C PRO A 39 -6.97 4.46 18.82
N PHE A 40 -7.09 5.74 18.45
CA PHE A 40 -7.81 6.72 19.26
C PHE A 40 -9.28 6.30 19.53
N CYS A 41 -9.86 5.48 18.66
CA CYS A 41 -11.24 5.00 18.71
C CYS A 41 -11.50 3.77 19.62
N GLY A 42 -10.48 3.20 20.27
CA GLY A 42 -10.67 2.00 21.10
C GLY A 42 -11.26 0.81 20.32
N ASP A 43 -12.31 0.17 20.84
CA ASP A 43 -12.93 -1.01 20.21
C ASP A 43 -13.92 -0.67 19.08
N ASN A 44 -14.32 0.60 18.95
CA ASN A 44 -15.33 1.07 17.98
C ASN A 44 -14.71 1.64 16.70
N CYS A 45 -13.52 1.17 16.34
CA CYS A 45 -12.82 1.71 15.19
C CYS A 45 -13.55 1.44 13.86
N THR A 46 -13.82 2.54 13.15
CA THR A 46 -14.40 2.55 11.81
C THR A 46 -13.40 3.17 10.82
N ASN A 47 -13.83 3.50 9.61
CA ASN A 47 -12.99 4.18 8.62
C ASN A 47 -12.81 5.69 8.86
N SER A 48 -13.59 6.30 9.77
CA SER A 48 -13.60 7.76 10.00
C SER A 48 -13.35 8.10 11.48
N PRO A 49 -12.50 9.11 11.80
CA PRO A 49 -11.67 9.87 10.85
C PRO A 49 -10.62 8.97 10.19
N PHE A 50 -10.20 9.31 8.96
CA PHE A 50 -9.10 8.60 8.33
C PHE A 50 -7.80 8.88 9.09
N TYR A 51 -7.22 7.82 9.62
CA TYR A 51 -5.86 7.84 10.16
C TYR A 51 -5.00 6.86 9.37
N PRO A 52 -3.89 7.31 8.75
CA PRO A 52 -3.00 6.40 8.07
C PRO A 52 -2.35 5.48 9.10
N THR A 53 -2.23 4.20 8.76
CA THR A 53 -1.40 3.28 9.54
C THR A 53 0.05 3.74 9.48
N LEU A 54 0.72 3.78 10.63
CA LEU A 54 2.18 3.93 10.70
C LEU A 54 2.88 2.57 10.62
N CYS A 55 2.10 1.49 10.61
CA CYS A 55 2.61 0.14 10.66
C CYS A 55 3.05 -0.26 9.28
N LYS A 56 4.36 -0.44 9.15
CA LYS A 56 4.98 -0.88 7.92
C LYS A 56 5.01 -2.40 7.94
N PRO A 57 4.28 -3.09 7.04
CA PRO A 57 4.24 -4.56 6.98
C PRO A 57 5.60 -5.19 6.71
N THR A 58 6.51 -4.41 6.14
CA THR A 58 7.87 -4.83 5.86
C THR A 58 8.84 -3.89 6.57
N LYS A 59 10.09 -4.34 6.74
CA LYS A 59 11.24 -3.50 7.14
C LYS A 59 11.39 -2.22 6.31
N HIS A 60 10.68 -2.16 5.19
CA HIS A 60 10.86 -1.22 4.12
C HIS A 60 9.66 -0.25 4.06
N GLY A 61 8.43 -0.72 3.95
CA GLY A 61 7.26 0.16 3.83
C GLY A 61 5.97 -0.61 3.70
N SER A 62 4.96 0.03 3.10
CA SER A 62 3.69 -0.58 2.72
C SER A 62 3.87 -1.90 1.97
N ALA A 63 2.88 -2.78 2.09
CA ALA A 63 2.94 -4.08 1.44
C ALA A 63 2.85 -3.88 -0.07
N TRP A 64 3.43 -4.81 -0.80
CA TRP A 64 3.37 -4.81 -2.26
C TRP A 64 2.10 -5.54 -2.65
N SER A 65 1.51 -5.11 -3.74
CA SER A 65 0.23 -5.60 -4.21
C SER A 65 0.31 -7.11 -4.44
N GLY A 66 1.35 -7.62 -5.10
CA GLY A 66 1.46 -9.04 -5.44
C GLY A 66 2.11 -9.99 -4.44
N GLY A 67 2.33 -9.60 -3.17
CA GLY A 67 2.75 -10.59 -2.17
C GLY A 67 3.99 -10.26 -1.35
N GLY A 68 3.98 -9.10 -0.69
CA GLY A 68 4.80 -8.91 0.51
C GLY A 68 4.38 -9.81 1.69
N ALA A 69 3.26 -10.54 1.58
CA ALA A 69 2.86 -11.51 2.58
C ALA A 69 3.67 -12.79 2.41
N THR A 70 4.47 -13.13 3.42
CA THR A 70 5.13 -14.43 3.54
C THR A 70 4.14 -15.58 3.81
N SER A 71 2.84 -15.30 3.88
CA SER A 71 1.78 -16.27 4.17
C SER A 71 0.53 -16.03 3.32
N GLU A 72 -0.02 -17.11 2.76
CA GLU A 72 -1.31 -17.11 2.06
C GLU A 72 -2.47 -16.66 2.97
N THR A 73 -2.38 -16.89 4.29
CA THR A 73 -3.44 -16.51 5.24
C THR A 73 -3.59 -14.99 5.38
N LYS A 74 -2.51 -14.25 5.15
CA LYS A 74 -2.49 -12.78 5.25
C LYS A 74 -3.07 -12.09 4.02
N GLN A 75 -3.29 -12.81 2.93
CA GLN A 75 -3.93 -12.31 1.72
C GLN A 75 -5.44 -12.51 1.83
N LEU A 76 -6.12 -11.54 2.44
CA LEU A 76 -7.56 -11.57 2.69
C LEU A 76 -8.33 -11.50 1.36
N TYR A 77 -9.28 -12.41 1.18
CA TYR A 77 -10.09 -12.47 -0.03
C TYR A 77 -11.30 -11.54 0.09
N CYS A 78 -11.48 -10.68 -0.92
CA CYS A 78 -12.68 -9.87 -1.10
C CYS A 78 -13.39 -10.31 -2.39
N ALA A 79 -14.66 -10.66 -2.31
CA ALA A 79 -15.41 -11.26 -3.40
C ALA A 79 -15.70 -10.28 -4.53
N ASN A 80 -15.94 -9.01 -4.20
CA ASN A 80 -16.35 -8.01 -5.17
C ASN A 80 -15.92 -6.60 -4.77
N ALA A 81 -14.96 -6.03 -5.51
CA ALA A 81 -14.61 -4.63 -5.44
C ALA A 81 -14.20 -4.12 -6.82
N THR A 82 -14.27 -2.81 -7.03
CA THR A 82 -13.53 -2.14 -8.12
C THR A 82 -12.18 -1.71 -7.58
N TYR A 83 -11.09 -2.14 -8.20
CA TYR A 83 -9.74 -1.95 -7.67
C TYR A 83 -8.70 -1.72 -8.76
N ALA A 84 -7.60 -1.07 -8.38
CA ALA A 84 -6.43 -0.88 -9.24
C ALA A 84 -5.42 -2.01 -8.98
N ASN A 85 -4.99 -2.72 -10.02
CA ASN A 85 -3.98 -3.76 -9.93
C ASN A 85 -2.62 -3.22 -10.40
N CYS A 86 -1.77 -2.86 -9.45
CA CYS A 86 -0.48 -2.22 -9.70
C CYS A 86 0.69 -3.22 -9.81
N HIS A 87 0.43 -4.52 -9.66
CA HIS A 87 1.48 -5.53 -9.57
C HIS A 87 2.45 -5.60 -10.75
N TYR A 88 1.99 -5.11 -11.90
CA TYR A 88 2.76 -5.15 -13.14
C TYR A 88 3.35 -3.78 -13.50
N SER A 89 3.21 -2.80 -12.61
CA SER A 89 3.70 -1.45 -12.84
C SER A 89 5.21 -1.37 -12.65
N GLY A 90 5.88 -0.63 -13.52
CA GLY A 90 7.32 -0.37 -13.39
C GLY A 90 7.91 0.45 -14.53
N PRO A 91 8.45 -0.20 -15.58
CA PRO A 91 9.10 0.48 -16.69
C PRO A 91 8.13 1.32 -17.54
N LEU A 92 8.72 2.22 -18.33
CA LEU A 92 7.98 3.03 -19.30
C LEU A 92 7.45 2.22 -20.49
N SER A 93 8.07 1.08 -20.80
CA SER A 93 7.62 0.17 -21.86
C SER A 93 6.70 -0.92 -21.30
N PRO A 94 5.78 -1.48 -22.11
CA PRO A 94 5.03 -2.67 -21.72
C PRO A 94 5.95 -3.84 -21.35
N THR A 95 5.47 -4.70 -20.45
CA THR A 95 6.11 -5.97 -20.07
C THR A 95 5.15 -7.14 -20.24
N GLY A 96 5.63 -8.36 -20.01
CA GLY A 96 4.85 -9.58 -20.16
C GLY A 96 5.01 -10.22 -21.53
N ILE A 97 4.16 -11.20 -21.81
CA ILE A 97 4.20 -12.01 -23.04
C ILE A 97 3.11 -11.64 -24.03
N ASN A 98 2.08 -10.91 -23.59
CA ASN A 98 1.03 -10.44 -24.48
C ASN A 98 1.50 -9.17 -25.22
N PRO A 99 1.60 -9.18 -26.56
CA PRO A 99 2.08 -8.04 -27.34
C PRO A 99 1.16 -6.82 -27.26
N ASN A 100 -0.08 -7.00 -26.81
CA ASN A 100 -1.06 -5.92 -26.66
C ASN A 100 -1.04 -5.28 -25.25
N ASN A 101 -0.14 -5.72 -24.37
CA ASN A 101 0.01 -5.11 -23.06
C ASN A 101 0.31 -3.61 -23.21
N GLN A 102 -0.38 -2.82 -22.41
CA GLN A 102 -0.13 -1.38 -22.34
C GLN A 102 0.99 -1.11 -21.33
N ALA A 103 1.70 0.00 -21.53
CA ALA A 103 2.70 0.45 -20.58
C ALA A 103 2.04 0.80 -19.23
N LEU A 104 2.62 0.31 -18.15
CA LEU A 104 2.20 0.59 -16.78
C LEU A 104 3.36 1.24 -16.02
N PRO A 105 3.77 2.46 -16.38
CA PRO A 105 4.91 3.09 -15.72
C PRO A 105 4.65 3.31 -14.24
N CYS A 106 5.66 3.11 -13.41
CA CYS A 106 5.68 3.60 -12.05
C CYS A 106 6.78 4.63 -11.84
N LYS A 107 6.38 5.91 -11.93
CA LYS A 107 7.28 7.05 -12.00
C LYS A 107 7.48 7.67 -10.63
N VAL A 108 8.74 7.77 -10.21
CA VAL A 108 9.14 8.42 -8.96
C VAL A 108 8.73 9.90 -8.96
N SER A 109 8.11 10.35 -7.87
CA SER A 109 7.73 11.75 -7.65
C SER A 109 8.97 12.64 -7.48
N LYS A 110 8.80 13.95 -7.66
CA LYS A 110 9.91 14.91 -7.58
C LYS A 110 10.65 14.89 -6.24
N ASP A 111 9.95 14.57 -5.15
CA ASP A 111 10.51 14.48 -3.80
C ASP A 111 11.20 13.14 -3.50
N GLY A 112 11.12 12.17 -4.42
CA GLY A 112 11.71 10.84 -4.28
C GLY A 112 11.05 9.94 -3.23
N LYS A 113 9.92 10.34 -2.65
CA LYS A 113 9.27 9.61 -1.54
C LYS A 113 8.16 8.67 -2.00
N THR A 114 7.50 9.01 -3.10
CA THR A 114 6.40 8.24 -3.66
C THR A 114 6.67 7.95 -5.13
N ALA A 115 5.95 6.98 -5.68
CA ALA A 115 5.89 6.73 -7.09
C ALA A 115 4.43 6.74 -7.54
N ASN A 116 4.20 7.36 -8.68
CA ASN A 116 2.91 7.36 -9.36
C ASN A 116 2.88 6.14 -10.28
N CYS A 117 2.31 5.04 -9.78
CA CYS A 117 2.17 3.80 -10.53
C CYS A 117 0.88 3.81 -11.33
N ARG A 118 0.98 3.68 -12.65
CA ARG A 118 -0.17 3.42 -13.52
C ARG A 118 -0.57 1.96 -13.42
N CYS A 119 -1.84 1.69 -13.14
CA CYS A 119 -2.36 0.38 -12.81
C CYS A 119 -3.62 0.10 -13.64
N LYS A 120 -3.85 -1.17 -13.98
CA LYS A 120 -5.07 -1.56 -14.69
C LYS A 120 -6.21 -1.76 -13.68
N VAL A 121 -7.40 -1.28 -14.02
CA VAL A 121 -8.57 -1.36 -13.17
C VAL A 121 -9.36 -2.62 -13.48
N PHE A 122 -9.84 -3.28 -12.42
CA PHE A 122 -10.69 -4.46 -12.50
C PHE A 122 -11.88 -4.32 -11.57
N LYS A 123 -12.91 -5.13 -11.85
CA LYS A 123 -14.03 -5.37 -10.94
C LYS A 123 -14.15 -6.86 -10.69
N GLY A 124 -14.33 -7.25 -9.43
CA GLY A 124 -14.54 -8.64 -9.03
C GLY A 124 -13.65 -9.07 -7.87
N PRO A 125 -13.28 -10.36 -7.80
CA PRO A 125 -12.48 -10.90 -6.70
C PRO A 125 -11.08 -10.30 -6.65
N ASN A 126 -10.63 -9.96 -5.44
CA ASN A 126 -9.30 -9.46 -5.19
C ASN A 126 -8.77 -9.90 -3.81
N TYR A 127 -7.50 -9.59 -3.57
CA TYR A 127 -6.78 -9.93 -2.36
C TYR A 127 -6.13 -8.70 -1.75
N VAL A 128 -6.31 -8.57 -0.44
CA VAL A 128 -5.77 -7.49 0.38
C VAL A 128 -4.83 -8.09 1.40
N ASN A 129 -3.57 -7.66 1.38
CA ASN A 129 -2.64 -8.04 2.43
C ASN A 129 -3.04 -7.32 3.73
N ILE A 130 -3.35 -8.08 4.78
CA ILE A 130 -3.77 -7.54 6.09
C ILE A 130 -2.74 -6.58 6.69
N ASP A 131 -1.45 -6.87 6.51
CA ASP A 131 -0.39 -6.01 7.02
C ASP A 131 -0.28 -4.70 6.19
N GLY A 132 -0.83 -4.70 4.97
CA GLY A 132 -0.81 -3.57 4.04
C GLY A 132 -1.99 -2.62 4.16
N ILE A 133 -2.89 -2.78 5.14
CA ILE A 133 -4.10 -1.97 5.29
C ILE A 133 -3.74 -0.56 5.80
N MET A 134 -3.90 0.45 4.94
CA MET A 134 -3.48 1.81 5.22
C MET A 134 -4.41 2.63 6.10
N ASN A 135 -5.70 2.27 6.21
CA ASN A 135 -6.61 2.93 7.15
C ASN A 135 -6.54 2.23 8.51
N LEU A 136 -6.02 2.94 9.52
CA LEU A 136 -5.74 2.38 10.85
C LEU A 136 -7.00 1.81 11.52
N GLY A 137 -8.13 2.51 11.44
CA GLY A 137 -9.37 2.03 12.06
C GLY A 137 -9.90 0.78 11.35
N VAL A 138 -9.80 0.74 10.02
CA VAL A 138 -10.14 -0.46 9.22
C VAL A 138 -9.19 -1.63 9.52
N TYR A 139 -7.89 -1.36 9.73
CA TYR A 139 -6.91 -2.36 10.12
C TYR A 139 -7.30 -3.03 11.45
N TYR A 140 -7.59 -2.25 12.51
CA TYR A 140 -7.98 -2.83 13.80
C TYR A 140 -9.28 -3.60 13.72
N GLN A 141 -10.30 -3.07 13.04
CA GLN A 141 -11.54 -3.80 12.82
C GLN A 141 -11.28 -5.13 12.09
N THR A 142 -10.39 -5.12 11.11
CA THR A 142 -10.03 -6.33 10.35
C THR A 142 -9.28 -7.33 11.21
N VAL A 143 -8.29 -6.90 11.99
CA VAL A 143 -7.52 -7.76 12.89
C VAL A 143 -8.39 -8.36 14.00
N ALA A 144 -9.33 -7.59 14.55
CA ALA A 144 -10.26 -8.07 15.59
C ALA A 144 -11.09 -9.26 15.10
N VAL A 145 -11.54 -9.22 13.84
CA VAL A 145 -12.35 -10.28 13.22
C VAL A 145 -11.48 -11.42 12.68
N CYS A 146 -10.45 -11.08 11.89
CA CYS A 146 -9.68 -12.04 11.11
C CYS A 146 -8.49 -12.66 11.85
N GLY A 147 -8.11 -12.09 13.00
CA GLY A 147 -6.82 -12.32 13.62
C GLY A 147 -5.69 -11.58 12.88
N LYS A 148 -4.54 -11.43 13.54
CA LYS A 148 -3.37 -10.72 12.98
C LYS A 148 -2.77 -11.40 11.74
N ASP A 149 -2.99 -12.70 11.60
CA ASP A 149 -2.50 -13.52 10.50
C ASP A 149 -3.55 -13.76 9.39
N GLY A 150 -4.76 -13.23 9.56
CA GLY A 150 -5.88 -13.38 8.63
C GLY A 150 -6.55 -14.76 8.61
N SER A 151 -6.12 -15.69 9.47
CA SER A 151 -6.54 -17.11 9.44
C SER A 151 -8.04 -17.34 9.71
N LYS A 152 -8.72 -16.42 10.40
CA LYS A 152 -10.16 -16.53 10.72
C LYS A 152 -11.08 -16.04 9.59
N CYS A 153 -10.53 -15.34 8.60
CA CYS A 153 -11.27 -14.83 7.45
C CYS A 153 -10.99 -15.62 6.18
N LYS A 154 -11.81 -15.41 5.15
CA LYS A 154 -11.51 -15.86 3.79
C LYS A 154 -10.17 -15.27 3.36
N ASN A 155 -9.26 -16.10 2.88
CA ASN A 155 -7.92 -15.69 2.47
C ASN A 155 -7.40 -16.58 1.33
N LEU A 156 -6.20 -16.34 0.82
CA LEU A 156 -5.67 -17.07 -0.35
C LEU A 156 -5.53 -18.59 -0.11
N SER A 157 -5.36 -19.04 1.13
CA SER A 157 -5.28 -20.48 1.43
C SER A 157 -6.64 -21.18 1.36
N THR A 158 -7.73 -20.46 1.64
CA THR A 158 -9.10 -21.00 1.61
C THR A 158 -9.87 -20.63 0.35
N CYS A 159 -9.63 -19.45 -0.24
CA CYS A 159 -10.21 -18.93 -1.47
C CYS A 159 -9.13 -18.83 -2.53
N LYS A 160 -8.87 -19.93 -3.24
CA LYS A 160 -7.85 -19.99 -4.27
C LYS A 160 -8.35 -19.39 -5.59
N PRO A 161 -7.47 -18.76 -6.40
CA PRO A 161 -7.87 -18.11 -7.65
C PRO A 161 -8.39 -19.09 -8.71
N ASP A 162 -7.98 -20.35 -8.64
CA ASP A 162 -8.42 -21.44 -9.51
C ASP A 162 -9.76 -22.06 -9.10
N GLY A 163 -10.40 -21.55 -8.04
CA GLY A 163 -11.66 -22.08 -7.52
C GLY A 163 -11.54 -23.39 -6.73
N SER A 164 -10.34 -23.95 -6.58
CA SER A 164 -10.12 -25.20 -5.83
C SER A 164 -10.27 -25.03 -4.31
N GLY A 165 -10.28 -23.79 -3.83
CA GLY A 165 -10.48 -23.46 -2.43
C GLY A 165 -11.95 -23.55 -1.99
N LYS A 166 -12.21 -23.96 -0.74
CA LYS A 166 -13.56 -24.05 -0.16
C LYS A 166 -14.16 -22.70 0.27
N CYS A 167 -13.39 -21.62 0.15
CA CYS A 167 -13.73 -20.27 0.59
C CYS A 167 -14.33 -20.17 2.00
N LYS A 168 -13.77 -20.98 2.93
CA LYS A 168 -14.20 -21.03 4.33
C LYS A 168 -13.80 -19.75 5.07
N GLY A 169 -14.70 -19.27 5.93
CA GLY A 169 -14.49 -18.10 6.78
C GLY A 169 -15.45 -16.96 6.44
N VAL A 170 -15.38 -15.89 7.23
CA VAL A 170 -16.08 -14.63 6.95
C VAL A 170 -15.25 -13.76 6.02
N GLU A 171 -15.91 -12.94 5.20
CA GLU A 171 -15.20 -11.91 4.43
C GLU A 171 -14.64 -10.85 5.39
N ALA A 172 -13.43 -10.39 5.12
CA ALA A 172 -12.74 -9.47 6.01
C ALA A 172 -13.41 -8.08 6.03
N PRO A 173 -13.46 -7.39 7.19
CA PRO A 173 -14.03 -6.04 7.27
C PRO A 173 -13.45 -5.03 6.29
N VAL A 174 -12.16 -5.11 5.95
CA VAL A 174 -11.53 -4.25 4.93
C VAL A 174 -12.22 -4.29 3.57
N CYS A 175 -12.77 -5.44 3.18
CA CYS A 175 -13.40 -5.65 1.88
C CYS A 175 -14.58 -4.71 1.65
N LYS A 176 -15.40 -4.48 2.70
CA LYS A 176 -16.57 -3.60 2.58
C LYS A 176 -16.18 -2.14 2.31
N TYR A 177 -15.06 -1.68 2.86
CA TYR A 177 -14.60 -0.30 2.68
C TYR A 177 -13.97 -0.09 1.31
N ILE A 178 -13.21 -1.07 0.82
CA ILE A 178 -12.68 -1.04 -0.55
C ILE A 178 -13.83 -1.09 -1.56
N ALA A 179 -14.84 -1.93 -1.33
CA ALA A 179 -16.02 -2.03 -2.21
C ALA A 179 -16.87 -0.75 -2.21
N LYS A 180 -16.92 -0.02 -1.09
CA LYS A 180 -17.67 1.23 -0.92
C LYS A 180 -16.86 2.50 -1.15
N GLN A 181 -15.60 2.40 -1.56
CA GLN A 181 -14.73 3.55 -1.80
C GLN A 181 -15.43 4.58 -2.70
N ASN A 182 -15.48 5.83 -2.27
CA ASN A 182 -16.16 6.91 -2.97
C ASN A 182 -15.46 8.25 -2.73
N SER A 183 -14.87 8.83 -3.77
CA SER A 183 -14.12 10.09 -3.66
C SER A 183 -14.93 11.29 -3.17
N ASN A 184 -16.26 11.19 -3.11
CA ASN A 184 -17.16 12.26 -2.65
C ASN A 184 -17.80 12.00 -1.27
N ASP A 185 -17.50 10.87 -0.62
CA ASP A 185 -18.08 10.53 0.69
C ASP A 185 -17.04 9.89 1.60
N ASP A 186 -16.45 10.72 2.46
CA ASP A 186 -15.43 10.29 3.42
C ASP A 186 -15.99 9.38 4.52
N SER A 187 -17.30 9.42 4.78
CA SER A 187 -17.93 8.63 5.84
C SER A 187 -17.97 7.13 5.53
N ILE A 188 -17.93 6.76 4.25
CA ILE A 188 -17.90 5.36 3.79
C ILE A 188 -16.57 4.93 3.18
N SER A 189 -15.71 5.90 2.84
CA SER A 189 -14.47 5.66 2.10
C SER A 189 -13.39 5.02 2.94
N PHE A 190 -12.61 4.14 2.30
CA PHE A 190 -11.40 3.57 2.88
C PHE A 190 -10.30 4.65 3.01
N ILE A 191 -10.08 5.44 1.95
CA ILE A 191 -9.22 6.63 1.98
C ILE A 191 -9.99 7.82 1.39
N PRO A 192 -10.20 8.91 2.15
CA PRO A 192 -10.82 10.15 1.67
C PRO A 192 -10.23 10.64 0.36
N GLY A 193 -11.11 11.08 -0.53
CA GLY A 193 -10.72 11.64 -1.83
C GLY A 193 -10.09 10.66 -2.82
N ALA A 194 -9.89 9.36 -2.54
CA ALA A 194 -9.47 8.37 -3.54
C ALA A 194 -10.65 7.90 -4.40
N ASP A 195 -10.45 7.63 -5.69
CA ASP A 195 -11.53 7.09 -6.54
C ASP A 195 -11.68 5.58 -6.35
N LEU A 196 -10.55 4.90 -6.14
CA LEU A 196 -10.47 3.48 -5.86
C LEU A 196 -9.17 3.18 -5.09
N ILE A 197 -9.09 1.96 -4.58
CA ILE A 197 -7.96 1.49 -3.78
C ILE A 197 -7.20 0.43 -4.56
N SER A 198 -5.87 0.45 -4.46
CA SER A 198 -5.02 -0.57 -5.07
C SER A 198 -5.08 -1.88 -4.26
N THR A 199 -5.35 -2.98 -4.95
CA THR A 199 -5.35 -4.35 -4.41
C THR A 199 -4.81 -5.31 -5.47
N TYR A 200 -4.65 -6.59 -5.13
CA TYR A 200 -4.16 -7.57 -6.09
C TYR A 200 -5.26 -8.48 -6.63
N GLY A 201 -5.17 -8.81 -7.92
CA GLY A 201 -5.98 -9.85 -8.52
C GLY A 201 -5.22 -10.58 -9.61
N PHE A 202 -5.68 -11.78 -9.91
CA PHE A 202 -4.97 -12.73 -10.78
C PHE A 202 -5.27 -12.55 -12.27
N ALA A 203 -6.17 -11.62 -12.63
CA ALA A 203 -6.70 -11.46 -13.99
C ALA A 203 -5.63 -11.23 -15.07
N MET A 204 -4.49 -10.63 -14.71
CA MET A 204 -3.39 -10.32 -15.62
C MET A 204 -2.28 -11.38 -15.63
N ASN A 205 -2.30 -12.38 -14.74
CA ASN A 205 -1.19 -13.35 -14.63
C ASN A 205 -0.89 -14.08 -15.95
N LYS A 206 -1.93 -14.37 -16.74
CA LYS A 206 -1.80 -15.03 -18.05
C LYS A 206 -1.10 -14.17 -19.10
N ASP A 207 -1.16 -12.84 -18.97
CA ASP A 207 -0.61 -11.90 -19.95
C ASP A 207 0.84 -11.50 -19.63
N TYR A 208 1.32 -11.83 -18.42
CA TYR A 208 2.58 -11.33 -17.86
C TYR A 208 3.60 -12.42 -17.48
N ASP A 209 3.35 -13.67 -17.86
CA ASP A 209 4.23 -14.84 -17.61
C ASP A 209 4.79 -14.88 -16.18
N ILE A 210 3.88 -15.04 -15.22
CA ILE A 210 4.22 -15.05 -13.81
C ILE A 210 5.01 -16.31 -13.44
N ALA A 211 6.13 -16.10 -12.74
CA ALA A 211 6.96 -17.15 -12.18
C ALA A 211 6.26 -17.86 -11.01
N LYS A 212 6.61 -19.14 -10.83
CA LYS A 212 6.24 -19.85 -9.61
C LYS A 212 6.90 -19.19 -8.40
N PRO A 213 6.35 -19.34 -7.18
CA PRO A 213 6.98 -18.83 -5.96
C PRO A 213 8.47 -19.19 -5.88
N GLY A 214 9.31 -18.19 -5.64
CA GLY A 214 10.78 -18.34 -5.54
C GLY A 214 11.53 -18.43 -6.87
N GLN A 215 10.85 -18.48 -8.01
CA GLN A 215 11.46 -18.58 -9.36
C GLN A 215 11.44 -17.27 -10.15
N GLY A 216 11.00 -16.17 -9.53
CA GLY A 216 11.00 -14.85 -10.14
C GLY A 216 12.40 -14.24 -10.28
N VAL A 217 12.45 -13.03 -10.85
CA VAL A 217 13.70 -12.29 -11.04
C VAL A 217 14.16 -11.72 -9.70
N LYS A 218 15.34 -12.14 -9.23
CA LYS A 218 15.93 -11.65 -7.98
C LYS A 218 16.64 -10.32 -8.22
N CYS A 219 16.14 -9.27 -7.59
CA CYS A 219 16.73 -7.93 -7.62
C CYS A 219 17.31 -7.58 -6.24
N GLN A 220 18.48 -6.94 -6.24
CA GLN A 220 19.18 -6.55 -5.01
C GLN A 220 19.37 -5.05 -4.96
N ASN A 221 19.21 -4.48 -3.77
CA ASN A 221 19.48 -3.06 -3.49
C ASN A 221 18.70 -2.07 -4.38
N ILE A 222 17.47 -2.40 -4.77
CA ILE A 222 16.61 -1.57 -5.62
C ILE A 222 15.56 -0.81 -4.80
N ASP A 223 15.12 0.33 -5.32
CA ASP A 223 13.93 1.03 -4.85
C ASP A 223 12.68 0.45 -5.53
N VAL A 224 11.59 0.33 -4.77
CA VAL A 224 10.30 -0.21 -5.21
C VAL A 224 9.13 0.52 -4.57
N ALA A 225 7.96 0.44 -5.18
CA ALA A 225 6.74 1.09 -4.75
C ALA A 225 5.78 0.12 -4.06
N GLY A 226 5.44 0.35 -2.79
CA GLY A 226 4.48 -0.50 -2.08
C GLY A 226 3.03 -0.06 -2.33
N CYS A 227 2.35 -0.59 -3.35
CA CYS A 227 1.03 -0.10 -3.75
C CYS A 227 -0.16 -0.75 -3.04
N MET A 228 0.01 -1.74 -2.15
CA MET A 228 -1.14 -2.36 -1.49
C MET A 228 -1.90 -1.35 -0.63
N THR A 229 -3.22 -1.32 -0.84
CA THR A 229 -4.21 -0.39 -0.27
C THR A 229 -3.88 1.10 -0.39
N GLN A 230 -3.09 1.48 -1.40
CA GLN A 230 -2.80 2.88 -1.68
C GLN A 230 -3.96 3.58 -2.42
N PRO A 231 -4.10 4.92 -2.27
CA PRO A 231 -5.12 5.68 -2.96
C PRO A 231 -4.81 5.83 -4.43
N CYS A 232 -5.84 5.68 -5.26
CA CYS A 232 -5.72 5.78 -6.71
C CYS A 232 -6.73 6.76 -7.29
N LYS A 233 -6.34 7.38 -8.41
CA LYS A 233 -7.20 8.25 -9.23
C LYS A 233 -7.35 7.68 -10.61
N TYR A 234 -8.56 7.68 -11.14
CA TYR A 234 -8.80 7.31 -12.53
C TYR A 234 -8.03 8.22 -13.47
N GLU A 235 -7.56 7.67 -14.59
CA GLU A 235 -7.06 8.50 -15.68
C GLU A 235 -8.19 9.35 -16.26
N LYS A 236 -7.87 10.58 -16.68
CA LYS A 236 -8.88 11.49 -17.23
C LYS A 236 -9.53 10.87 -18.46
N GLY A 237 -10.86 10.69 -18.40
CA GLY A 237 -11.64 10.13 -19.51
C GLY A 237 -11.61 8.60 -19.64
N SER A 238 -10.99 7.87 -18.70
CA SER A 238 -10.98 6.41 -18.70
C SER A 238 -11.22 5.82 -17.31
N LYS A 239 -11.96 4.71 -17.25
CA LYS A 239 -12.09 3.87 -16.05
C LYS A 239 -11.27 2.59 -16.12
N GLU A 240 -10.49 2.41 -17.19
CA GLU A 240 -9.67 1.21 -17.42
C GLU A 240 -8.34 1.26 -16.68
N TYR A 241 -7.85 2.48 -16.42
CA TYR A 241 -6.56 2.72 -15.78
C TYR A 241 -6.71 3.74 -14.67
N ALA A 242 -5.82 3.61 -13.68
CA ALA A 242 -5.71 4.53 -12.58
C ALA A 242 -4.25 4.76 -12.24
N THR A 243 -3.94 5.93 -11.70
CA THR A 243 -2.63 6.23 -11.11
C THR A 243 -2.75 6.18 -9.60
N CYS A 244 -1.93 5.34 -8.98
CA CYS A 244 -1.86 5.20 -7.52
C CYS A 244 -0.59 5.88 -6.99
N SER A 245 -0.72 6.58 -5.86
CA SER A 245 0.41 7.19 -5.17
C SER A 245 0.96 6.21 -4.15
N CYS A 246 2.11 5.61 -4.45
CA CYS A 246 2.66 4.51 -3.68
C CYS A 246 3.97 4.93 -2.99
N PRO A 247 4.15 4.68 -1.69
CA PRO A 247 5.40 4.99 -1.01
C PRO A 247 6.55 4.14 -1.58
N ILE A 248 7.69 4.78 -1.77
CA ILE A 248 8.91 4.11 -2.22
C ILE A 248 9.63 3.52 -1.02
N THR A 249 10.22 2.34 -1.18
CA THR A 249 11.29 1.90 -0.28
C THR A 249 12.42 1.17 -0.98
N LYS A 250 13.62 1.37 -0.44
CA LYS A 250 14.82 0.61 -0.74
C LYS A 250 14.79 -0.80 -0.15
N MET A 251 14.79 -1.81 -1.00
CA MET A 251 14.89 -3.22 -0.61
C MET A 251 16.30 -3.74 -0.74
N LYS A 252 16.74 -4.52 0.25
CA LYS A 252 18.00 -5.28 0.12
C LYS A 252 17.89 -6.39 -0.92
N SER A 253 16.76 -7.07 -0.95
CA SER A 253 16.47 -8.15 -1.88
C SER A 253 14.96 -8.22 -2.12
N VAL A 254 14.57 -8.42 -3.37
CA VAL A 254 13.20 -8.76 -3.74
C VAL A 254 13.17 -9.73 -4.93
N VAL A 255 12.08 -10.48 -5.04
CA VAL A 255 11.77 -11.34 -6.17
C VAL A 255 10.61 -10.71 -6.94
N LEU A 256 10.89 -10.21 -8.14
CA LEU A 256 9.83 -9.79 -9.08
C LEU A 256 9.16 -11.03 -9.65
N SER A 257 7.84 -11.08 -9.61
CA SER A 257 7.06 -12.25 -10.04
C SER A 257 7.08 -12.46 -11.55
N GLN A 258 7.22 -11.40 -12.34
CA GLN A 258 7.26 -11.47 -13.81
C GLN A 258 8.57 -12.12 -14.26
N LYS A 259 8.50 -13.08 -15.18
CA LYS A 259 9.71 -13.68 -15.78
C LYS A 259 10.36 -12.74 -16.78
N GLY A 260 11.69 -12.86 -16.93
CA GLY A 260 12.46 -12.17 -17.97
C GLY A 260 12.55 -10.64 -17.84
N VAL A 261 11.96 -10.04 -16.80
CA VAL A 261 12.07 -8.60 -16.55
C VAL A 261 13.44 -8.20 -16.03
N SER A 262 13.81 -6.93 -16.21
CA SER A 262 15.07 -6.37 -15.74
C SER A 262 14.91 -5.70 -14.37
N CYS A 263 15.87 -5.91 -13.47
CA CYS A 263 16.00 -5.13 -12.24
C CYS A 263 16.45 -3.69 -12.50
N ASN A 264 17.08 -3.44 -13.64
CA ASN A 264 17.62 -2.13 -14.02
C ASN A 264 16.57 -1.39 -14.85
N LEU A 265 15.82 -0.51 -14.19
CA LEU A 265 14.90 0.41 -14.84
C LEU A 265 15.60 1.74 -15.19
N PRO A 266 15.10 2.49 -16.18
CA PRO A 266 15.55 3.85 -16.43
C PRO A 266 15.42 4.73 -15.18
N LYS A 267 16.30 5.73 -15.05
CA LYS A 267 16.28 6.66 -13.92
C LYS A 267 14.88 7.29 -13.77
N GLY A 268 14.37 7.30 -12.54
CA GLY A 268 13.06 7.86 -12.21
C GLY A 268 11.89 6.87 -12.31
N TYR A 269 12.17 5.58 -12.50
CA TYR A 269 11.17 4.51 -12.47
C TYR A 269 11.58 3.43 -11.47
N VAL A 270 10.58 2.83 -10.83
CA VAL A 270 10.74 1.75 -9.84
C VAL A 270 9.73 0.65 -10.13
N TRP A 271 10.01 -0.58 -9.73
CA TRP A 271 9.00 -1.65 -9.76
C TRP A 271 8.00 -1.48 -8.61
N GLU A 272 6.78 -1.98 -8.82
CA GLU A 272 5.85 -2.30 -7.73
C GLU A 272 6.20 -3.64 -7.06
#